data_AF-A0A149QPI8-F1
#
_entry.id   AF-A0A149QPI8-F1
#
_cell.length_a   1.000
_cell.length_b   1.000
_cell.length_c   1.000
_cell.angle_alpha   90.00
_cell.angle_beta   90.00
_cell.angle_gamma   90.00
#
_symmetry.space_group_name_H-M   'P 1'
#
loop_
_entity.id
_entity.type
_entity.pdbx_description
1 polymer ?
#
loop_
_entity_poly.entity_id
_entity_poly.type
_entity_poly.pdbx_seq_one_letter_code
_entity_poly.pdbx_strand_id
1 'polypeptide(L)'
;MYSPCRRIVRADVPPAFRVRGINAPLLLCWPNAALGSGADYGVDFSGLLDRGERVVAAEAQCSGASIAWVSLFGPVVALWTQWSASGPQQVMISVRTSFDVTLDTSVSIVVRPAPSLITPAVPAYAPNAFLLGAAIVPDASGNPLIFG
;
A
#
# COMPACT_ATOMS: atom_id res chain seq x y z
N MET A 1 -19.16 -13.35 1.13
CA MET A 1 -18.12 -13.54 0.09
C MET A 1 -17.15 -12.35 0.20
N TYR A 2 -15.97 -12.57 0.78
CA TYR A 2 -14.97 -11.51 1.03
C TYR A 2 -14.32 -11.17 -0.31
N SER A 3 -14.52 -9.95 -0.82
CA SER A 3 -13.90 -9.51 -2.06
C SER A 3 -12.67 -8.66 -1.69
N PRO A 4 -11.44 -9.20 -1.75
CA PRO A 4 -10.21 -8.44 -1.50
C PRO A 4 -10.05 -7.22 -2.44
N CYS A 5 -10.79 -7.19 -3.55
CA CYS A 5 -10.78 -6.15 -4.58
C CYS A 5 -11.26 -4.76 -4.12
N ARG A 6 -11.95 -4.61 -2.97
CA ARG A 6 -12.47 -3.30 -2.56
C ARG A 6 -11.39 -2.34 -2.02
N ARG A 7 -10.24 -2.85 -1.57
CA ARG A 7 -9.18 -2.04 -0.93
C ARG A 7 -7.94 -1.86 -1.81
N ILE A 8 -8.02 -2.24 -3.08
CA ILE A 8 -6.97 -1.96 -4.07
C ILE A 8 -7.50 -0.86 -4.99
N VAL A 9 -6.85 0.31 -4.96
CA VAL A 9 -7.15 1.42 -5.87
C VAL A 9 -6.08 1.50 -6.94
N ARG A 10 -6.43 1.92 -8.16
CA ARG A 10 -5.42 2.14 -9.18
C ARG A 10 -4.92 3.57 -9.17
N ALA A 11 -3.62 3.74 -9.32
CA ALA A 11 -2.97 5.05 -9.32
C ALA A 11 -3.14 5.83 -10.64
N ASP A 12 -3.86 5.31 -11.63
CA ASP A 12 -4.00 5.91 -12.95
C ASP A 12 -5.34 6.64 -13.18
N VAL A 13 -5.31 7.63 -14.08
CA VAL A 13 -6.49 8.36 -14.55
C VAL A 13 -7.18 7.52 -15.63
N PRO A 14 -8.52 7.58 -15.79
CA PRO A 14 -9.18 7.03 -16.97
C PRO A 14 -8.43 7.41 -18.27
N PRO A 15 -8.33 6.49 -19.24
CA PRO A 15 -7.40 6.57 -20.37
C PRO A 15 -7.56 7.84 -21.24
N ALA A 16 -8.64 8.60 -21.09
CA ALA A 16 -8.87 9.86 -21.79
C ALA A 16 -7.96 11.04 -21.37
N PHE A 17 -7.19 10.93 -20.27
CA PHE A 17 -6.42 12.06 -19.73
C PHE A 17 -4.92 11.78 -19.47
N ARG A 18 -4.36 10.70 -20.04
CA ARG A 18 -2.96 10.33 -19.83
C ARG A 18 -2.01 11.20 -20.66
N VAL A 19 -1.46 12.26 -20.06
CA VAL A 19 -0.31 13.00 -20.60
C VAL A 19 0.90 12.76 -19.68
N ARG A 20 1.99 12.23 -20.22
CA ARG A 20 3.25 12.00 -19.49
C ARG A 20 3.72 13.34 -18.91
N GLY A 21 3.78 13.45 -17.58
CA GLY A 21 4.19 14.68 -16.88
C GLY A 21 3.05 15.60 -16.43
N ILE A 22 1.78 15.29 -16.71
CA ILE A 22 0.61 15.98 -16.13
C ILE A 22 -0.15 14.98 -15.25
N ASN A 23 0.16 14.97 -13.96
CA ASN A 23 -0.65 14.27 -12.97
C ASN A 23 -1.76 15.23 -12.51
N ALA A 24 -2.95 15.12 -13.08
CA ALA A 24 -4.12 15.64 -12.38
C ALA A 24 -4.20 14.93 -11.02
N PRO A 25 -4.41 15.63 -9.89
CA PRO A 25 -4.48 14.99 -8.58
C PRO A 25 -5.64 14.00 -8.57
N LEU A 26 -5.33 12.71 -8.71
CA LEU A 26 -6.27 11.63 -8.52
C LEU A 26 -6.59 11.55 -7.03
N LEU A 27 -7.84 11.84 -6.68
CA LEU A 27 -8.38 11.52 -5.37
C LEU A 27 -8.59 10.00 -5.31
N LEU A 28 -7.53 9.26 -4.98
CA LEU A 28 -7.65 7.85 -4.66
C LEU A 28 -8.33 7.72 -3.30
N CYS A 29 -9.31 6.81 -3.19
CA CYS A 29 -10.03 6.60 -1.94
C CYS A 29 -10.23 5.12 -1.64
N TRP A 30 -9.80 4.70 -0.45
CA TRP A 30 -10.12 3.37 0.07
C TRP A 30 -11.49 3.37 0.74
N PRO A 31 -12.11 2.19 0.90
CA PRO A 31 -13.32 2.06 1.72
C PRO A 31 -13.08 2.52 3.15
N ASN A 32 -14.10 3.13 3.74
CA ASN A 32 -14.09 3.56 5.13
C ASN A 32 -13.66 2.45 6.11
N ALA A 33 -13.01 2.84 7.18
CA ALA A 33 -12.59 1.96 8.28
C ALA A 33 -13.29 2.33 9.60
N ALA A 34 -13.18 1.48 10.61
CA ALA A 34 -13.61 1.76 11.98
C ALA A 34 -12.38 2.10 12.85
N LEU A 35 -12.56 2.89 13.90
CA LEU A 35 -11.49 3.18 14.85
C LEU A 35 -10.99 1.89 15.51
N GLY A 36 -9.67 1.68 15.56
CA GLY A 36 -9.05 0.47 16.10
C GLY A 36 -9.09 -0.74 15.15
N SER A 37 -9.72 -0.63 13.97
CA SER A 37 -9.70 -1.70 12.96
C SER A 37 -8.36 -1.75 12.21
N GLY A 38 -8.02 -2.92 11.67
CA GLY A 38 -6.83 -3.12 10.86
C GLY A 38 -7.08 -4.04 9.68
N ALA A 39 -6.42 -3.78 8.56
CA ALA A 39 -6.66 -4.45 7.29
C ALA A 39 -5.52 -4.26 6.28
N ASP A 40 -5.50 -5.13 5.28
CA ASP A 40 -4.72 -4.97 4.06
C ASP A 40 -5.35 -3.94 3.13
N TYR A 41 -4.50 -3.06 2.60
CA TYR A 41 -4.82 -2.07 1.58
C TYR A 41 -3.79 -2.15 0.46
N GLY A 42 -4.14 -1.67 -0.73
CA GLY A 42 -3.20 -1.65 -1.84
C GLY A 42 -3.43 -0.56 -2.86
N VAL A 43 -2.38 -0.29 -3.62
CA VAL A 43 -2.38 0.61 -4.76
C VAL A 43 -1.71 -0.06 -5.95
N ASP A 44 -2.41 -0.10 -7.07
CA ASP A 44 -1.94 -0.66 -8.33
C ASP A 44 -1.33 0.46 -9.21
N PHE A 45 -0.03 0.35 -9.47
CA PHE A 45 0.74 1.29 -10.29
C PHE A 45 0.84 0.86 -11.76
N SER A 46 0.22 -0.26 -12.17
CA SER A 46 0.37 -0.81 -13.52
C SER A 46 0.03 0.19 -14.63
N GLY A 47 -0.90 1.11 -14.39
CA GLY A 47 -1.27 2.15 -15.34
C GLY A 47 -0.22 3.26 -15.52
N LEU A 48 0.74 3.38 -14.60
CA LEU A 48 1.82 4.38 -14.63
C LEU A 48 3.16 3.82 -15.10
N LEU A 49 3.29 2.50 -15.18
CA LEU A 49 4.53 1.83 -15.60
C LEU A 49 4.65 1.78 -17.13
N ASP A 50 5.83 2.10 -17.64
CA ASP A 50 6.20 1.91 -19.03
C ASP A 50 6.42 0.41 -19.36
N ARG A 51 6.48 0.06 -20.64
CA ARG A 51 6.63 -1.33 -21.08
C ARG A 51 7.97 -1.91 -20.59
N GLY A 52 7.90 -2.94 -19.76
CA GLY A 52 9.09 -3.59 -19.18
C GLY A 52 9.61 -2.92 -17.90
N GLU A 53 8.98 -1.83 -17.48
CA GLU A 53 9.23 -1.20 -16.19
C GLU A 53 8.54 -1.97 -15.06
N ARG A 54 9.20 -2.09 -13.91
CA ARG A 54 8.64 -2.70 -12.70
C ARG A 54 8.90 -1.83 -11.48
N VAL A 55 8.07 -1.98 -10.46
CA VAL A 55 8.36 -1.42 -9.13
C VAL A 55 9.48 -2.23 -8.48
N VAL A 56 10.48 -1.55 -7.92
CA VAL A 56 11.62 -2.19 -7.24
C VAL A 56 11.67 -1.87 -5.74
N ALA A 57 11.10 -0.75 -5.32
CA ALA A 57 10.98 -0.41 -3.90
C ALA A 57 9.70 0.40 -3.67
N ALA A 58 9.16 0.31 -2.46
CA ALA A 58 8.01 1.09 -2.02
C ALA A 58 8.15 1.50 -0.57
N GLU A 59 7.72 2.72 -0.28
CA GLU A 59 7.60 3.26 1.07
C GLU A 59 6.19 3.82 1.26
N ALA A 60 5.68 3.74 2.48
CA ALA A 60 4.36 4.26 2.81
C ALA A 60 4.37 4.99 4.15
N GLN A 61 3.60 6.07 4.22
CA GLN A 61 3.39 6.86 5.42
C GLN A 61 1.89 7.10 5.60
N CYS A 62 1.39 7.01 6.82
CA CYS A 62 -0.03 7.20 7.12
C CYS A 62 -0.24 8.22 8.23
N SER A 63 -1.31 9.01 8.13
CA SER A 63 -1.82 9.81 9.23
C SER A 63 -2.75 8.97 10.11
N GLY A 64 -2.62 9.05 11.44
CA GLY A 64 -3.60 8.44 12.35
C GLY A 64 -3.69 6.91 12.32
N ALA A 65 -2.61 6.24 11.89
CA ALA A 65 -2.50 4.78 11.85
C ALA A 65 -1.05 4.33 12.11
N SER A 66 -0.88 3.04 12.37
CA SER A 66 0.39 2.34 12.26
C SER A 66 0.39 1.42 11.04
N ILE A 67 1.57 1.26 10.42
CA ILE A 67 1.79 0.31 9.32
C ILE A 67 2.57 -0.87 9.90
N ALA A 68 2.05 -2.09 9.74
CA ALA A 68 2.75 -3.30 10.18
C ALA A 68 3.78 -3.77 9.15
N TRP A 69 3.44 -3.67 7.87
CA TRP A 69 4.33 -3.99 6.76
C TRP A 69 3.88 -3.28 5.48
N VAL A 70 4.83 -3.14 4.55
CA VAL A 70 4.64 -2.73 3.15
C VAL A 70 5.30 -3.79 2.28
N SER A 71 4.66 -4.16 1.18
CA SER A 71 5.19 -5.20 0.29
C SER A 71 4.73 -5.03 -1.16
N LEU A 72 5.46 -5.68 -2.07
CA LEU A 72 5.26 -5.62 -3.51
C LEU A 72 4.70 -6.94 -4.06
N PHE A 73 3.63 -6.83 -4.84
CA PHE A 73 3.02 -7.93 -5.59
C PHE A 73 2.93 -7.53 -7.07
N GLY A 74 4.04 -7.66 -7.79
CA GLY A 74 4.16 -7.15 -9.16
C GLY A 74 4.04 -5.62 -9.18
N PRO A 75 3.06 -5.04 -9.90
CA PRO A 75 2.84 -3.59 -9.93
C PRO A 75 2.03 -3.05 -8.74
N VAL A 76 1.60 -3.92 -7.83
CA VAL A 76 0.75 -3.54 -6.69
C VAL A 76 1.61 -3.37 -5.44
N VAL A 77 1.53 -2.20 -4.83
CA VAL A 77 2.00 -1.98 -3.46
C VAL A 77 0.87 -2.35 -2.51
N ALA A 78 1.12 -3.28 -1.62
CA ALA A 78 0.21 -3.65 -0.54
C ALA A 78 0.80 -3.24 0.80
N LEU A 79 -0.05 -2.91 1.75
CA LEU A 79 0.33 -2.58 3.12
C LEU A 79 -0.76 -3.00 4.08
N TRP A 80 -0.36 -3.35 5.30
CA TRP A 80 -1.31 -3.57 6.38
C TRP A 80 -1.26 -2.41 7.36
N THR A 81 -2.41 -1.83 7.66
CA THR A 81 -2.55 -0.71 8.60
C THR A 81 -3.53 -0.99 9.71
N GLN A 82 -3.28 -0.40 10.88
CA GLN A 82 -4.23 -0.29 11.99
C GLN A 82 -4.52 1.17 12.31
N TRP A 83 -5.80 1.52 12.33
CA TRP A 83 -6.24 2.91 12.52
C TRP A 83 -6.38 3.25 14.01
N SER A 84 -5.66 4.30 14.45
CA SER A 84 -5.66 4.79 15.83
C SER A 84 -6.35 6.15 15.99
N ALA A 85 -6.65 6.85 14.89
CA ALA A 85 -7.38 8.11 14.90
C ALA A 85 -8.59 8.09 13.96
N SER A 86 -9.70 8.70 14.41
CA SER A 86 -10.91 8.87 13.60
C SER A 86 -10.85 10.12 12.72
N GLY A 87 -11.71 10.18 11.70
CA GLY A 87 -11.83 11.30 10.77
C GLY A 87 -11.22 10.99 9.40
N PRO A 88 -11.07 12.03 8.55
CA PRO A 88 -10.32 11.92 7.30
C PRO A 88 -8.86 11.61 7.59
N GLN A 89 -8.35 10.53 7.01
CA GLN A 89 -6.96 10.12 7.08
C GLN A 89 -6.39 9.96 5.67
N GLN A 90 -5.07 10.02 5.59
CA GLN A 90 -4.34 9.96 4.33
C GLN A 90 -3.17 9.00 4.44
N VAL A 91 -2.93 8.25 3.37
CA VAL A 91 -1.75 7.42 3.19
C VAL A 91 -1.01 7.92 1.95
N MET A 92 0.26 8.25 2.13
CA MET A 92 1.17 8.60 1.06
C MET A 92 2.01 7.37 0.74
N ILE A 93 2.11 7.02 -0.54
CA ILE A 93 2.87 5.89 -1.03
C ILE A 93 3.82 6.40 -2.10
N SER A 94 5.10 6.09 -1.93
CA SER A 94 6.17 6.43 -2.86
C SER A 94 6.75 5.13 -3.39
N VAL A 95 6.81 5.00 -4.71
CA VAL A 95 7.45 3.84 -5.36
C VAL A 95 8.62 4.27 -6.21
N ARG A 96 9.67 3.46 -6.20
CA ARG A 96 10.79 3.58 -7.12
C ARG A 96 10.69 2.48 -8.15
N THR A 97 10.84 2.84 -9.42
CA THR A 97 10.80 1.90 -10.54
C THR A 97 12.20 1.42 -10.95
N SER A 98 12.26 0.38 -11.78
CA SER A 98 13.50 -0.14 -12.35
C SER A 98 14.22 0.85 -13.28
N PHE A 99 13.55 1.92 -13.70
CA PHE A 99 14.14 3.02 -14.48
C PHE A 99 14.58 4.20 -13.60
N ASP A 100 14.62 4.00 -12.28
CA ASP A 100 15.00 5.01 -11.30
C ASP A 100 14.04 6.22 -11.26
N VAL A 101 12.79 6.00 -11.68
CA VAL A 101 11.71 6.98 -11.56
C VAL A 101 11.00 6.79 -10.23
N THR A 102 10.75 7.89 -9.53
CA THR A 102 9.90 7.90 -8.33
C THR A 102 8.49 8.33 -8.69
N LEU A 103 7.50 7.53 -8.29
CA LEU A 103 6.09 7.84 -8.45
C LEU A 103 5.46 7.98 -7.06
N ASP A 104 4.92 9.15 -6.78
CA ASP A 104 4.24 9.43 -5.52
C ASP A 104 2.73 9.45 -5.73
N THR A 105 2.00 8.85 -4.80
CA THR A 105 0.55 8.87 -4.81
C THR A 105 0.00 8.99 -3.40
N SER A 106 -1.22 9.51 -3.30
CA SER A 106 -1.89 9.68 -2.03
C SER A 106 -3.28 9.09 -2.07
N VAL A 107 -3.60 8.30 -1.05
CA VAL A 107 -4.90 7.65 -0.88
C VAL A 107 -5.58 8.19 0.36
N SER A 108 -6.81 8.61 0.18
CA SER A 108 -7.70 9.08 1.25
C SER A 108 -8.54 7.93 1.83
N ILE A 109 -8.86 8.02 3.11
CA ILE A 109 -9.79 7.10 3.78
C ILE A 109 -10.50 7.84 4.90
N VAL A 110 -11.76 7.47 5.17
CA VAL A 110 -12.49 7.97 6.34
C VAL A 110 -12.54 6.89 7.41
N VAL A 111 -11.96 7.18 8.57
CA VAL A 111 -12.04 6.33 9.76
C VAL A 111 -13.22 6.79 10.61
N ARG A 112 -14.23 5.94 10.76
CA ARG A 112 -15.41 6.24 11.59
C ARG A 112 -15.01 6.24 13.07
N PRO A 113 -15.61 7.12 13.89
CA PRO A 113 -15.33 7.17 15.33
C PRO A 113 -15.85 5.94 16.08
N ALA A 114 -16.78 5.17 15.50
CA ALA A 114 -17.25 3.92 16.07
C ALA A 114 -16.08 2.91 16.15
N PRO A 115 -15.78 2.36 17.33
CA PRO A 115 -14.69 1.40 17.48
C PRO A 115 -15.03 0.08 16.79
N SER A 116 -14.00 -0.60 16.30
CA SER A 116 -14.09 -1.97 15.81
C SER A 116 -14.53 -2.89 16.94
N LEU A 117 -15.51 -3.75 16.69
CA LEU A 117 -15.93 -4.78 17.65
C LEU A 117 -14.91 -5.92 17.76
N ILE A 118 -14.05 -6.07 16.75
CA ILE A 118 -13.03 -7.11 16.68
C ILE A 118 -11.68 -6.41 16.69
N THR A 119 -10.85 -6.74 17.69
CA THR A 119 -9.46 -6.31 17.73
C THR A 119 -8.68 -7.07 16.66
N PRO A 120 -8.08 -6.38 15.68
CA PRO A 120 -7.29 -7.04 14.65
C PRO A 120 -5.99 -7.59 15.26
N ALA A 121 -5.63 -8.82 14.89
CA ALA A 121 -4.29 -9.32 15.16
C ALA A 121 -3.31 -8.64 14.19
N VAL A 122 -2.32 -7.92 14.73
CA VAL A 122 -1.28 -7.27 13.92
C VAL A 122 -0.38 -8.37 13.34
N PRO A 123 -0.28 -8.50 12.01
CA PRO A 123 0.61 -9.48 11.40
C PRO A 123 2.08 -9.07 11.64
N ALA A 124 2.91 -10.04 12.00
CA ALA A 124 4.34 -9.81 12.19
C ALA A 124 5.09 -9.55 10.87
N TYR A 125 4.58 -10.10 9.76
CA TYR A 125 5.23 -10.06 8.45
C TYR A 125 4.23 -9.95 7.31
N ALA A 126 4.70 -9.49 6.15
CA ALA A 126 3.91 -9.48 4.92
C ALA A 126 3.61 -10.90 4.41
N PRO A 127 2.52 -11.13 3.64
CA PRO A 127 2.15 -12.46 3.16
C PRO A 127 3.17 -13.15 2.24
N ASN A 128 4.03 -12.37 1.58
CA ASN A 128 5.13 -12.85 0.74
C ASN A 128 6.47 -12.88 1.48
N ALA A 129 6.49 -12.58 2.78
CA ALA A 129 7.65 -12.84 3.60
C ALA A 129 7.79 -14.36 3.77
N PHE A 130 8.99 -14.87 3.53
CA PHE A 130 9.40 -16.21 3.92
C PHE A 130 10.23 -16.11 5.20
N LEU A 131 10.39 -17.22 5.89
CA LEU A 131 10.98 -17.22 7.21
C LEU A 131 11.99 -18.36 7.24
N LEU A 132 13.28 -18.02 7.31
CA LEU A 132 14.35 -19.00 7.44
C LEU A 132 14.77 -19.11 8.91
N GLY A 133 13.98 -19.80 9.72
CA GLY A 133 14.24 -19.96 11.16
C GLY A 133 14.18 -18.63 11.93
N ALA A 134 15.20 -18.33 12.76
CA ALA A 134 15.28 -17.12 13.59
C ALA A 134 16.15 -15.99 12.99
N ALA A 135 16.63 -16.13 11.75
CA ALA A 135 17.50 -15.16 11.11
C ALA A 135 16.75 -14.35 10.04
N ILE A 136 16.87 -13.03 10.12
CA ILE A 136 16.35 -12.07 9.14
C ILE A 136 17.52 -11.71 8.22
N VAL A 137 17.49 -12.14 6.95
CA VAL A 137 18.49 -11.71 5.94
C VAL A 137 17.84 -10.63 5.09
N PRO A 138 18.36 -9.40 4.93
CA PRO A 138 17.74 -8.38 4.08
C PRO A 138 18.13 -8.49 2.59
N ASP A 139 17.30 -7.90 1.73
CA ASP A 139 17.42 -7.80 0.28
C ASP A 139 18.17 -6.55 -0.14
N ALA A 140 18.43 -6.44 -1.45
CA ALA A 140 19.13 -5.30 -2.02
C ALA A 140 18.41 -3.96 -1.77
N SER A 141 17.18 -3.98 -1.24
CA SER A 141 16.36 -2.84 -0.81
C SER A 141 16.14 -2.77 0.71
N GLY A 142 16.77 -3.64 1.51
CA GLY A 142 16.64 -3.66 2.98
C GLY A 142 15.44 -4.45 3.52
N ASN A 143 14.66 -5.12 2.67
CA ASN A 143 13.53 -5.97 3.08
C ASN A 143 14.00 -7.42 3.28
N PRO A 144 13.50 -8.21 4.24
CA PRO A 144 13.98 -9.58 4.43
C PRO A 144 13.94 -10.46 3.16
N LEU A 145 15.12 -10.80 2.60
CA LEU A 145 15.39 -11.95 1.75
C LEU A 145 15.19 -13.26 2.48
N ILE A 146 14.71 -14.18 1.69
CA ILE A 146 14.04 -15.36 2.15
C ILE A 146 14.46 -16.47 1.22
N PHE A 147 15.47 -17.20 1.68
CA PHE A 147 16.11 -18.27 0.94
C PHE A 147 16.00 -19.56 1.74
N GLY A 148 15.53 -20.62 1.10
CA GLY A 148 15.79 -21.98 1.55
C GLY A 148 17.20 -22.42 1.18
#